data_AF-A0A8X6T3W6-F1
#
_entry.id   AF-A0A8X6T3W6-F1
#
_cell.length_a   1.000
_cell.length_b   1.000
_cell.length_c   1.000
_cell.angle_alpha   90.00
_cell.angle_beta   90.00
_cell.angle_gamma   90.00
#
_symmetry.space_group_name_H-M   'P 1'
#
loop_
_entity.id
_entity.type
_entity.pdbx_description
1 polymer ?
#
loop_
_entity_poly.entity_id
_entity_poly.type
_entity_poly.pdbx_seq_one_letter_code
_entity_poly.pdbx_strand_id
1 'polypeptide(L)'
;YDSETCRFVDPPLLHENYPLQDDPSDDKNKLIKCLGCIKESDDEKIKCVKLDFVEEEDDVKYYNSATWLGVTIRPGDCVYIDPEVFPSKVETEKKKQNIKEKEVDDSMYPEVYRRKNDYVKGSNVDVPEPFKIGYIIKIFQKKKKSSLPKITVKIFYRPEDTHKRDHLSTYELDLNLIYYSDDGVCTAVYIIFIYLFIHVLISHVFFETRWVKTEKNKTFLYS
;
A
#
# COMPACT_ATOMS: atom_id res chain seq x y z
N TYR A 1 16.59 -2.31 22.59
CA TYR A 1 16.01 -0.97 22.40
C TYR A 1 16.15 -0.59 20.94
N ASP A 2 15.09 -0.12 20.32
CA ASP A 2 15.07 0.40 18.96
C ASP A 2 14.82 1.92 19.03
N SER A 3 15.81 2.71 18.61
CA SER A 3 15.78 4.17 18.69
C SER A 3 14.83 4.81 17.68
N GLU A 4 14.59 4.16 16.53
CA GLU A 4 13.73 4.73 15.49
C GLU A 4 12.25 4.63 15.88
N THR A 5 11.87 3.49 16.47
CA THR A 5 10.50 3.23 16.89
C THR A 5 10.25 3.50 18.37
N CYS A 6 11.29 3.90 19.11
CA CYS A 6 11.30 4.05 20.58
C CYS A 6 10.79 2.80 21.32
N ARG A 7 11.01 1.61 20.75
CA ARG A 7 10.53 0.34 21.31
C ARG A 7 11.57 -0.31 22.20
N PHE A 8 11.15 -0.71 23.39
CA PHE A 8 11.89 -1.62 24.25
C PHE A 8 11.36 -3.02 23.97
N VAL A 9 12.17 -3.83 23.31
CA VAL A 9 11.89 -5.24 23.02
C VAL A 9 12.80 -6.11 23.87
N ASP A 10 12.30 -7.28 24.25
CA ASP A 10 13.11 -8.31 24.87
C ASP A 10 14.29 -8.67 23.95
N PRO A 11 15.45 -9.07 24.53
CA PRO A 11 16.55 -9.56 23.73
C PRO A 11 16.07 -10.73 22.87
N PRO A 12 16.46 -10.79 21.58
CA PRO A 12 16.07 -11.89 20.72
C PRO A 12 16.51 -13.21 21.35
N LEU A 13 15.63 -14.21 21.32
CA LEU A 13 15.95 -15.56 21.77
C LEU A 13 17.19 -16.01 20.99
N LEU A 14 18.21 -16.47 21.72
CA LEU A 14 19.50 -16.90 21.17
C LEU A 14 19.26 -17.74 19.91
N HIS A 15 19.64 -17.19 18.75
CA HIS A 15 19.66 -17.94 17.50
C HIS A 15 20.58 -19.15 17.73
N GLU A 16 20.25 -20.33 17.19
CA GLU A 16 21.05 -21.58 17.33
C GLU A 16 22.55 -21.45 16.98
N ASN A 17 22.95 -20.30 16.43
CA ASN A 17 24.33 -19.94 16.09
C ASN A 17 25.01 -19.01 17.10
N TYR A 18 24.44 -18.79 18.29
CA TYR A 18 25.17 -18.13 19.36
C TYR A 18 26.13 -19.15 19.96
N PRO A 19 27.45 -19.00 19.79
CA PRO A 19 28.37 -19.84 20.51
C PRO A 19 28.27 -19.40 21.97
N LEU A 20 27.55 -20.17 22.78
CA LEU A 20 27.99 -20.37 24.15
C LEU A 20 29.40 -20.97 23.99
N GLN A 21 30.45 -20.15 24.15
CA GLN A 21 31.79 -20.64 24.44
C GLN A 21 31.63 -21.72 25.55
N ASP A 22 32.03 -23.00 25.39
CA ASP A 22 33.38 -23.50 25.15
C ASP A 22 33.37 -24.97 24.69
N ASP A 23 32.99 -25.30 23.45
CA ASP A 23 33.32 -26.64 22.90
C ASP A 23 34.65 -26.56 22.12
N PRO A 24 35.75 -27.15 22.63
CA PRO A 24 37.08 -27.05 22.03
C PRO A 24 37.24 -27.83 20.71
N SER A 25 36.15 -28.35 20.14
CA SER A 25 36.16 -29.17 18.91
C SER A 25 35.66 -28.47 17.66
N ASP A 26 35.07 -27.27 17.73
CA ASP A 26 34.51 -26.62 16.54
C ASP A 26 35.51 -25.64 15.91
N ASP A 27 35.68 -25.75 14.59
CA ASP A 27 36.76 -25.16 13.80
C ASP A 27 37.09 -23.70 14.17
N LYS A 28 38.38 -23.44 14.43
CA LYS A 28 38.98 -22.14 14.82
C LYS A 28 38.74 -20.96 13.86
N ASN A 29 37.96 -21.15 12.80
CA ASN A 29 37.68 -20.16 11.76
C ASN A 29 36.20 -19.74 11.65
N LYS A 30 35.33 -20.16 12.57
CA LYS A 30 33.92 -19.71 12.58
C LYS A 30 33.86 -18.29 13.16
N LEU A 31 33.91 -17.28 12.29
CA LEU A 31 33.71 -15.88 12.67
C LEU A 31 32.42 -15.72 13.48
N ILE A 32 32.56 -15.39 14.77
CA ILE A 32 31.44 -15.10 15.66
C ILE A 32 30.81 -13.80 15.18
N LYS A 33 29.61 -13.89 14.59
CA LYS A 33 28.86 -12.71 14.17
C LYS A 33 28.15 -12.11 15.38
N CYS A 34 28.25 -10.79 15.54
CA CYS A 34 27.57 -10.07 16.61
C CYS A 34 26.04 -9.99 16.37
N LEU A 35 25.22 -9.89 17.41
CA LEU A 35 23.75 -9.77 17.25
C LEU A 35 23.34 -8.56 16.42
N GLY A 36 24.06 -7.44 16.54
CA GLY A 36 23.85 -6.26 15.69
C GLY A 36 24.14 -6.56 14.22
N CYS A 37 25.24 -7.26 13.95
CA CYS A 37 25.69 -7.66 12.61
C CYS A 37 24.71 -8.64 11.95
N ILE A 38 24.13 -9.56 12.74
CA ILE A 38 23.10 -10.50 12.29
C ILE A 38 21.82 -9.73 11.95
N LYS A 39 21.36 -8.87 12.86
CA LYS A 39 20.18 -8.03 12.65
C LYS A 39 20.32 -7.17 11.40
N GLU A 40 21.45 -6.49 11.25
CA GLU A 40 21.71 -5.64 10.07
C GLU A 40 21.73 -6.46 8.78
N SER A 41 22.38 -7.63 8.78
CA SER A 41 22.36 -8.54 7.62
C SER A 41 20.96 -9.04 7.28
N ASP A 42 20.12 -9.30 8.28
CA ASP A 42 18.74 -9.74 8.06
C ASP A 42 17.86 -8.59 7.58
N ASP A 43 18.02 -7.39 8.13
CA ASP A 43 17.36 -6.17 7.67
C ASP A 43 17.73 -5.85 6.22
N GLU A 44 19.00 -6.03 5.83
CA GLU A 44 19.46 -5.92 4.43
C GLU A 44 18.82 -6.97 3.53
N LYS A 45 18.78 -8.24 3.94
CA LYS A 45 18.13 -9.32 3.17
C LYS A 45 16.64 -9.07 2.98
N ILE A 46 15.97 -8.46 3.95
CA ILE A 46 14.55 -8.10 3.89
C ILE A 46 14.31 -6.94 2.91
N LYS A 47 15.23 -5.97 2.86
CA LYS A 47 15.17 -4.82 1.93
C LYS A 47 15.49 -5.21 0.48
N CYS A 48 16.25 -6.27 0.25
CA CYS A 48 16.56 -6.78 -1.08
C CYS A 48 15.35 -7.43 -1.77
N VAL A 49 15.10 -7.05 -3.02
CA VAL A 49 14.06 -7.68 -3.84
C VAL A 49 14.54 -9.05 -4.31
N LYS A 50 13.84 -10.12 -3.93
CA LYS A 50 14.07 -11.48 -4.44
C LYS A 50 13.06 -11.77 -5.54
N LEU A 51 13.51 -12.30 -6.67
CA LEU A 51 12.67 -12.55 -7.84
C LEU A 51 12.78 -14.01 -8.25
N ASP A 52 11.63 -14.67 -8.42
CA ASP A 52 11.56 -16.06 -8.89
C ASP A 52 11.36 -16.07 -10.41
N PHE A 53 12.45 -16.32 -11.14
CA PHE A 53 12.47 -16.31 -12.60
C PHE A 53 11.66 -17.47 -13.21
N VAL A 54 10.96 -17.18 -14.31
CA VAL A 54 10.17 -18.16 -15.06
C VAL A 54 10.72 -18.29 -16.47
N GLU A 55 10.54 -17.24 -17.26
CA GLU A 55 10.75 -17.27 -18.71
C GLU A 55 11.38 -15.95 -19.18
N GLU A 56 12.07 -16.00 -20.31
CA GLU A 56 12.65 -14.84 -20.98
C GLU A 56 12.18 -14.82 -22.43
N GLU A 57 11.56 -13.71 -22.84
CA GLU A 57 11.02 -13.50 -24.19
C GLU A 57 11.38 -12.08 -24.63
N ASP A 58 11.88 -11.90 -25.86
CA ASP A 58 12.15 -10.58 -26.46
C ASP A 58 12.92 -9.59 -25.56
N ASP A 59 14.01 -10.03 -24.92
CA ASP A 59 14.83 -9.26 -23.96
C ASP A 59 14.06 -8.77 -22.70
N VAL A 60 12.95 -9.43 -22.38
CA VAL A 60 12.16 -9.23 -21.17
C VAL A 60 12.12 -10.53 -20.36
N LYS A 61 12.50 -10.44 -19.10
CA LYS A 61 12.38 -11.55 -18.14
C LYS A 61 11.05 -11.44 -17.40
N TYR A 62 10.32 -12.54 -17.31
CA TYR A 62 9.09 -12.66 -16.54
C TYR A 62 9.33 -13.46 -15.25
N TYR A 63 8.59 -13.09 -14.19
CA TYR A 63 8.75 -13.67 -12.86
C TYR A 63 7.42 -14.18 -12.32
N ASN A 64 7.47 -15.33 -11.62
CA ASN A 64 6.29 -15.92 -10.97
C ASN A 64 5.99 -15.24 -9.64
N SER A 65 7.04 -14.74 -8.97
CA SER A 65 6.93 -14.13 -7.68
C SER A 65 7.99 -13.06 -7.48
N ALA A 66 7.67 -12.07 -6.65
CA ALA A 66 8.62 -11.10 -6.15
C ALA A 66 8.45 -10.95 -4.64
N THR A 67 9.55 -11.03 -3.89
CA THR A 67 9.56 -10.81 -2.44
C THR A 67 10.28 -9.51 -2.12
N TRP A 68 9.60 -8.62 -1.39
CA TRP A 68 10.17 -7.38 -0.90
C TRP A 68 9.63 -7.07 0.51
N LEU A 69 10.49 -6.61 1.41
CA LEU A 69 10.14 -6.36 2.82
C LEU A 69 9.49 -7.57 3.52
N GLY A 70 9.87 -8.78 3.11
CA GLY A 70 9.32 -10.04 3.63
C GLY A 70 7.93 -10.41 3.08
N VAL A 71 7.39 -9.63 2.13
CA VAL A 71 6.08 -9.83 1.49
C VAL A 71 6.31 -10.40 0.09
N THR A 72 5.75 -11.57 -0.23
CA THR A 72 5.91 -12.29 -1.51
C THR A 72 4.68 -12.17 -2.40
N ILE A 73 4.70 -11.27 -3.37
CA ILE A 73 3.59 -11.12 -4.32
C ILE A 73 3.72 -12.06 -5.52
N ARG A 74 2.58 -12.44 -6.10
CA ARG A 74 2.45 -13.25 -7.30
C ARG A 74 1.46 -12.63 -8.29
N PRO A 75 1.57 -12.91 -9.61
CA PRO A 75 0.49 -12.66 -10.54
C PRO A 75 -0.81 -13.30 -10.05
N GLY A 76 -1.89 -12.52 -10.00
CA GLY A 76 -3.15 -12.91 -9.36
C GLY A 76 -3.42 -12.24 -8.02
N ASP A 77 -2.38 -11.74 -7.34
CA ASP A 77 -2.56 -11.05 -6.06
C ASP A 77 -3.03 -9.62 -6.27
N CYS A 78 -3.63 -9.06 -5.20
CA CYS A 78 -4.05 -7.67 -5.17
C CYS A 78 -3.16 -6.85 -4.23
N VAL A 79 -2.77 -5.66 -4.69
CA VAL A 79 -1.81 -4.77 -4.03
C VAL A 79 -2.35 -3.35 -3.92
N TYR A 80 -1.86 -2.65 -2.91
CA TYR A 80 -2.08 -1.21 -2.78
C TYR A 80 -1.03 -0.43 -3.55
N ILE A 81 -1.49 0.59 -4.27
CA ILE A 81 -0.69 1.44 -5.13
C ILE A 81 -0.85 2.87 -4.65
N ASP A 82 0.27 3.59 -4.66
CA ASP A 82 0.27 5.01 -4.34
C ASP A 82 -0.60 5.79 -5.36
N PRO A 83 -1.55 6.63 -4.93
CA PRO A 83 -2.36 7.43 -5.83
C PRO A 83 -1.54 8.31 -6.78
N GLU A 84 -0.31 8.70 -6.42
CA GLU A 84 0.56 9.48 -7.31
C GLU A 84 1.02 8.72 -8.57
N VAL A 85 1.09 7.39 -8.49
CA VAL A 85 1.52 6.53 -9.62
C VAL A 85 0.44 6.41 -10.69
N PHE A 86 -0.82 6.53 -10.30
CA PHE A 86 -1.96 6.48 -11.21
C PHE A 86 -2.96 7.59 -10.88
N PRO A 87 -2.78 8.80 -11.45
CA PRO A 87 -3.72 9.88 -11.25
C PRO A 87 -5.09 9.50 -11.81
N SER A 88 -6.15 9.80 -11.05
CA SER A 88 -7.51 9.55 -11.52
C SER A 88 -7.79 10.34 -12.80
N LYS A 89 -8.45 9.69 -13.77
CA LYS A 89 -8.89 10.34 -15.02
C LYS A 89 -9.97 11.39 -14.77
N VAL A 90 -10.69 11.28 -13.66
CA VAL A 90 -11.66 12.29 -13.25
C VAL A 90 -10.86 13.43 -12.63
N GLU A 91 -10.74 14.54 -13.35
CA GLU A 91 -10.18 15.78 -12.82
C GLU A 91 -10.96 16.14 -11.56
N THR A 92 -10.35 15.88 -10.40
CA THR A 92 -10.84 16.41 -9.16
C THR A 92 -10.51 17.88 -9.23
N GLU A 93 -11.47 18.69 -9.66
CA GLU A 93 -11.45 20.09 -9.29
C GLU A 93 -11.47 20.09 -7.76
N LYS A 94 -10.27 20.13 -7.15
CA LYS A 94 -10.12 20.57 -5.77
C LYS A 94 -10.75 21.95 -5.82
N LYS A 95 -12.02 22.04 -5.40
CA LYS A 95 -12.72 23.31 -5.25
C LYS A 95 -11.84 24.07 -4.30
N LYS A 96 -10.94 24.88 -4.85
CA LYS A 96 -10.23 25.92 -4.12
C LYS A 96 -11.39 26.65 -3.51
N GLN A 97 -11.57 26.49 -2.20
CA GLN A 97 -12.49 27.31 -1.47
C GLN A 97 -11.86 28.69 -1.60
N ASN A 98 -12.21 29.40 -2.69
CA ASN A 98 -12.15 30.83 -2.75
C ASN A 98 -13.21 31.24 -1.74
N ILE A 99 -12.84 31.19 -0.47
CA ILE A 99 -13.60 31.80 0.58
C ILE A 99 -13.37 33.28 0.33
N LYS A 100 -14.17 33.83 -0.59
CA LYS A 100 -14.37 35.26 -0.63
C LYS A 100 -14.86 35.58 0.77
N GLU A 101 -14.06 36.32 1.53
CA GLU A 101 -14.49 36.92 2.78
C GLU A 101 -15.84 37.57 2.50
N LYS A 102 -16.92 36.93 2.96
CA LYS A 102 -18.23 37.56 2.87
C LYS A 102 -18.14 38.71 3.85
N GLU A 103 -18.32 39.94 3.35
CA GLU A 103 -18.53 41.08 4.22
C GLU A 103 -19.83 40.83 5.01
N VAL A 104 -19.68 40.33 6.24
CA VAL A 104 -20.79 40.10 7.16
C VAL A 104 -20.88 41.33 8.05
N ASP A 105 -22.08 41.87 8.20
CA ASP A 105 -22.35 42.97 9.12
C ASP A 105 -22.11 42.55 10.57
N ASP A 106 -21.02 43.07 11.16
CA ASP A 106 -20.61 42.81 12.54
C ASP A 106 -21.63 43.35 13.57
N SER A 107 -22.53 44.28 13.19
CA SER A 107 -23.61 44.75 14.07
C SER A 107 -24.74 43.73 14.21
N MET A 108 -25.03 42.98 13.15
CA MET A 108 -26.09 41.96 13.13
C MET A 108 -25.58 40.61 13.64
N TYR A 109 -24.31 40.29 13.38
CA TYR A 109 -23.67 39.05 13.82
C TYR A 109 -22.35 39.33 14.56
N PRO A 110 -22.42 39.82 15.81
CA PRO A 110 -21.25 40.26 16.58
C PRO A 110 -20.25 39.14 16.91
N GLU A 111 -20.64 37.87 16.76
CA GLU A 111 -19.80 36.70 17.04
C GLU A 111 -19.03 36.16 15.81
N VAL A 112 -19.15 36.80 14.64
CA VAL A 112 -18.49 36.37 13.39
C VAL A 112 -16.97 36.35 13.50
N TYR A 113 -16.39 37.19 14.36
CA TYR A 113 -14.95 37.19 14.64
C TYR A 113 -14.42 35.83 15.12
N ARG A 114 -15.24 34.98 15.75
CA ARG A 114 -14.84 33.61 16.15
C ARG A 114 -14.62 32.67 14.96
N ARG A 115 -15.04 33.06 13.76
CA ARG A 115 -14.91 32.31 12.50
C ARG A 115 -14.10 33.06 11.43
N LYS A 116 -13.63 34.30 11.69
CA LYS A 116 -12.93 35.17 10.72
C LYS A 116 -11.64 34.55 10.14
N ASN A 117 -11.03 33.60 10.84
CA ASN A 117 -10.03 32.73 10.24
C ASN A 117 -10.73 31.44 9.80
N ASP A 118 -11.09 31.32 8.51
CA ASP A 118 -11.56 30.06 7.91
C ASP A 118 -10.50 28.94 7.98
N TYR A 119 -9.31 29.24 8.49
CA TYR A 119 -8.38 28.27 9.03
C TYR A 119 -8.96 27.61 10.29
N VAL A 120 -9.92 26.70 10.07
CA VAL A 120 -10.32 25.72 11.07
C VAL A 120 -9.09 24.85 11.35
N LYS A 121 -8.52 24.96 12.54
CA LYS A 121 -7.50 24.00 13.00
C LYS A 121 -8.11 22.60 12.92
N GLY A 122 -7.59 21.76 12.03
CA GLY A 122 -8.17 20.44 11.72
C GLY A 122 -9.09 20.41 10.50
N SER A 123 -8.96 21.34 9.55
CA SER A 123 -9.62 21.21 8.26
C SER A 123 -9.06 19.98 7.51
N ASN A 124 -9.95 19.14 6.97
CA ASN A 124 -9.59 17.94 6.21
C ASN A 124 -9.13 18.28 4.76
N VAL A 125 -8.70 19.51 4.50
CA VAL A 125 -8.34 19.98 3.15
C VAL A 125 -7.09 19.27 2.63
N ASP A 126 -6.17 18.90 3.53
CA ASP A 126 -4.90 18.25 3.21
C ASP A 126 -4.94 16.72 3.39
N VAL A 127 -6.13 16.11 3.47
CA VAL A 127 -6.23 14.65 3.54
C VAL A 127 -5.79 14.06 2.19
N PRO A 128 -4.74 13.20 2.16
CA PRO A 128 -4.28 12.59 0.92
C PRO A 128 -5.33 11.62 0.38
N GLU A 129 -5.27 11.37 -0.93
CA GLU A 129 -6.13 10.37 -1.54
C GLU A 129 -5.84 8.97 -0.98
N PRO A 130 -6.87 8.10 -0.87
CA PRO A 130 -6.66 6.74 -0.43
C PRO A 130 -5.81 5.96 -1.43
N PHE A 131 -5.16 4.89 -0.95
CA PHE A 131 -4.44 3.97 -1.84
C PHE A 131 -5.36 3.39 -2.91
N LYS A 132 -4.84 3.34 -4.13
CA LYS A 132 -5.48 2.63 -5.23
C LYS A 132 -5.26 1.14 -5.04
N ILE A 133 -6.19 0.34 -5.54
CA ILE A 133 -6.10 -1.12 -5.45
C ILE A 133 -5.84 -1.63 -6.86
N GLY A 134 -4.86 -2.51 -7.01
CA GLY A 134 -4.52 -3.12 -8.29
C GLY A 134 -4.41 -4.64 -8.21
N TYR A 135 -4.87 -5.32 -9.26
CA TYR A 135 -4.67 -6.75 -9.50
C TYR A 135 -3.39 -6.96 -10.32
N ILE A 136 -2.46 -7.78 -9.84
CA ILE A 136 -1.21 -8.03 -10.56
C ILE A 136 -1.47 -8.93 -11.77
N ILE A 137 -1.17 -8.40 -12.96
CA ILE A 137 -1.24 -9.16 -14.21
C ILE A 137 0.08 -9.90 -14.43
N LYS A 138 1.21 -9.19 -14.34
CA LYS A 138 2.53 -9.76 -14.62
C LYS A 138 3.66 -8.98 -13.96
N ILE A 139 4.73 -9.68 -13.65
CA ILE A 139 5.97 -9.12 -13.11
C ILE A 139 7.05 -9.32 -14.17
N PHE A 140 7.75 -8.26 -14.55
CA PHE A 140 8.73 -8.31 -15.64
C PHE A 140 9.91 -7.36 -15.44
N GLN A 141 11.07 -7.70 -16.01
CA GLN A 141 12.29 -6.89 -15.98
C GLN A 141 12.89 -6.84 -17.38
N LYS A 142 13.25 -5.64 -17.86
CA LYS A 142 13.91 -5.49 -19.15
C LYS A 142 15.41 -5.79 -19.01
N LYS A 143 16.02 -6.49 -19.97
CA LYS A 143 17.43 -6.92 -19.91
C LYS A 143 18.45 -5.78 -20.01
N LYS A 144 18.02 -4.53 -20.26
CA LYS A 144 18.91 -3.36 -20.23
C LYS A 144 19.67 -3.30 -18.89
N LYS A 145 20.99 -3.06 -18.94
CA LYS A 145 21.89 -3.03 -17.78
C LYS A 145 21.25 -2.18 -16.66
N SER A 146 20.91 -2.82 -15.54
CA SER A 146 20.33 -2.21 -14.33
C SER A 146 18.87 -1.71 -14.42
N SER A 147 17.97 -2.37 -15.16
CA SER A 147 16.54 -2.06 -15.02
C SER A 147 15.96 -2.64 -13.73
N LEU A 148 15.20 -1.86 -12.95
CA LEU A 148 14.45 -2.38 -11.80
C LEU A 148 13.27 -3.25 -12.29
N PRO A 149 12.86 -4.28 -11.53
CA PRO A 149 11.67 -5.05 -11.85
C PRO A 149 10.45 -4.14 -11.88
N LYS A 150 9.55 -4.41 -12.83
CA LYS A 150 8.29 -3.67 -13.03
C LYS A 150 7.13 -4.63 -12.89
N ILE A 151 6.00 -4.09 -12.45
CA ILE A 151 4.77 -4.85 -12.27
C ILE A 151 3.68 -4.17 -13.09
N THR A 152 3.00 -4.94 -13.93
CA THR A 152 1.78 -4.50 -14.60
C THR A 152 0.59 -4.87 -13.74
N VAL A 153 -0.20 -3.87 -13.38
CA VAL A 153 -1.37 -4.00 -12.52
C VAL A 153 -2.62 -3.48 -13.23
N LYS A 154 -3.74 -4.14 -12.97
CA LYS A 154 -5.07 -3.70 -13.35
C LYS A 154 -5.72 -2.95 -12.20
N ILE A 155 -6.07 -1.69 -12.39
CA ILE A 155 -6.58 -0.83 -11.33
C ILE A 155 -8.08 -1.08 -11.13
N PHE A 156 -8.47 -1.25 -9.87
CA PHE A 156 -9.87 -1.20 -9.45
C PHE A 156 -10.25 0.23 -9.08
N TYR A 157 -11.48 0.60 -9.38
CA TYR A 157 -12.02 1.93 -9.09
C TYR A 157 -12.92 1.85 -7.87
N ARG A 158 -12.78 2.79 -6.94
CA ARG A 158 -13.77 2.96 -5.88
C ARG A 158 -14.94 3.81 -6.39
N PRO A 159 -16.11 3.80 -5.73
CA PRO A 159 -17.24 4.62 -6.12
C PRO A 159 -16.89 6.11 -6.29
N GLU A 160 -16.03 6.66 -5.43
CA GLU A 160 -15.54 8.04 -5.49
C GLU A 160 -14.60 8.33 -6.67
N ASP A 161 -14.01 7.30 -7.29
CA ASP A 161 -13.17 7.47 -8.48
C ASP A 161 -13.98 7.57 -9.78
N THR A 162 -15.29 7.31 -9.70
CA THR A 162 -16.18 7.34 -10.87
C THR A 162 -16.82 8.71 -11.07
N HIS A 163 -17.45 8.91 -12.23
CA HIS A 163 -18.26 10.10 -12.53
C HIS A 163 -19.42 10.34 -11.54
N LYS A 164 -19.74 9.36 -10.68
CA LYS A 164 -20.80 9.44 -9.67
C LYS A 164 -20.31 9.93 -8.30
N ARG A 165 -19.07 10.45 -8.21
CA ARG A 165 -18.45 10.90 -6.95
C ARG A 165 -19.33 11.79 -6.10
N ASP A 166 -19.97 12.80 -6.71
CA ASP A 166 -20.78 13.79 -5.99
C ASP A 166 -22.24 13.36 -5.75
N HIS A 167 -22.60 12.14 -6.16
CA HIS A 167 -23.97 11.64 -6.00
C HIS A 167 -24.23 11.20 -4.55
N LEU A 168 -25.39 11.55 -4.00
CA LEU A 168 -25.78 11.21 -2.63
C LEU A 168 -25.74 9.70 -2.34
N SER A 169 -26.04 8.88 -3.35
CA SER A 169 -25.99 7.42 -3.20
C SER A 169 -24.59 6.89 -2.94
N THR A 170 -23.53 7.63 -3.31
CA THR A 170 -22.14 7.19 -3.10
C THR A 170 -21.80 7.15 -1.61
N TYR A 171 -22.44 7.99 -0.79
CA TYR A 171 -22.25 7.99 0.66
C TYR A 171 -22.87 6.78 1.38
N GLU A 172 -23.80 6.08 0.72
CA GLU A 172 -24.48 4.90 1.28
C GLU A 172 -23.76 3.58 0.91
N LEU A 173 -22.76 3.65 0.03
CA LEU A 173 -22.01 2.47 -0.42
C LEU A 173 -20.96 2.05 0.62
N ASP A 174 -20.63 0.76 0.64
CA ASP A 174 -19.59 0.22 1.51
C ASP A 174 -18.21 0.76 1.10
N LEU A 175 -17.38 1.11 2.10
CA LEU A 175 -16.00 1.57 1.92
C LEU A 175 -15.10 0.53 1.22
N ASN A 176 -15.48 -0.74 1.33
CA ASN A 176 -14.74 -1.87 0.75
C ASN A 176 -15.26 -2.29 -0.64
N LEU A 177 -16.26 -1.59 -1.16
CA LEU A 177 -16.80 -1.80 -2.50
C LEU A 177 -15.81 -1.27 -3.56
N ILE A 178 -15.53 -2.10 -4.55
CA ILE A 178 -14.69 -1.76 -5.70
C ILE A 178 -15.30 -2.25 -7.02
N TYR A 179 -15.03 -1.51 -8.08
CA TYR A 179 -15.45 -1.80 -9.45
C TYR A 179 -14.26 -2.25 -10.30
N TYR A 180 -14.52 -3.23 -11.16
CA TYR A 180 -13.58 -3.70 -12.17
C TYR A 180 -13.79 -2.94 -13.48
N SER A 181 -12.71 -2.54 -14.13
CA SER A 181 -12.74 -1.97 -15.48
C SER A 181 -11.55 -2.47 -16.29
N ASP A 182 -11.75 -2.67 -17.60
CA ASP A 182 -10.70 -3.12 -18.51
C ASP A 182 -9.67 -2.02 -18.84
N ASP A 183 -10.04 -0.76 -18.65
CA ASP A 183 -9.25 0.40 -19.09
C ASP A 183 -8.11 0.78 -18.15
N GLY A 184 -8.14 0.29 -16.91
CA GLY A 184 -7.20 0.67 -15.87
C GLY A 184 -5.96 -0.22 -15.89
N VAL A 185 -4.97 0.03 -16.75
CA VAL A 185 -3.68 -0.68 -16.71
C VAL A 185 -2.57 0.31 -16.35
N CYS A 186 -1.82 -0.01 -15.30
CA CYS A 186 -0.66 0.77 -14.88
C CYS A 186 0.58 -0.13 -14.78
N THR A 187 1.75 0.42 -15.10
CA THR A 187 3.04 -0.23 -14.85
C THR A 187 3.81 0.54 -13.81
N ALA A 188 4.01 -0.05 -12.64
CA ALA A 188 4.71 0.58 -11.52
C ALA A 188 6.10 -0.05 -11.29
N VAL A 189 7.02 0.79 -10.82
CA VAL A 189 8.37 0.38 -10.36
C VAL A 189 8.40 0.26 -8.83
N TYR A 190 7.58 1.06 -8.13
CA TYR A 190 7.47 1.10 -6.68
C TYR A 190 6.00 0.85 -6.31
N ILE A 191 5.75 -0.19 -5.52
CA ILE A 191 4.43 -0.50 -4.97
C ILE A 191 4.60 -0.57 -3.46
N ILE A 192 3.61 -0.10 -2.70
CA ILE A 192 3.57 -0.31 -1.25
C ILE A 192 2.92 -1.67 -1.04
N PHE A 193 3.73 -2.69 -0.79
CA PHE A 193 3.29 -4.09 -0.79
C PHE A 193 2.59 -4.41 0.53
N ILE A 194 1.30 -4.09 0.58
CA ILE A 194 0.39 -4.62 1.59
C ILE A 194 -0.58 -5.55 0.85
N TYR A 195 -0.63 -6.81 1.26
CA TYR A 195 -1.58 -7.77 0.68
C TYR A 195 -3.01 -7.32 0.92
N LEU A 196 -3.81 -7.41 -0.13
CA LEU A 196 -5.26 -7.29 -0.08
C LEU A 196 -5.87 -8.59 -0.61
N PHE A 197 -6.78 -9.18 0.16
CA PHE A 197 -7.55 -10.34 -0.30
C PHE A 197 -8.83 -9.83 -0.97
N ILE A 198 -8.96 -10.02 -2.28
CA ILE A 198 -10.16 -9.66 -3.04
C ILE A 198 -10.95 -10.93 -3.33
N HIS A 199 -12.19 -10.98 -2.85
CA HIS A 199 -13.13 -12.03 -3.25
C HIS A 199 -14.04 -11.50 -4.36
N VAL A 200 -14.08 -12.18 -5.50
CA VAL A 200 -15.06 -11.92 -6.57
C VAL A 200 -16.36 -12.60 -6.16
N LEU A 201 -17.39 -11.83 -5.83
CA LEU A 201 -18.68 -12.36 -5.42
C LEU A 201 -19.53 -12.67 -6.66
N ILE A 202 -19.34 -13.85 -7.25
CA ILE A 202 -20.31 -14.43 -8.19
C ILE A 202 -21.32 -15.23 -7.35
N SER A 203 -22.45 -14.60 -7.05
CA SER A 203 -23.69 -15.19 -6.51
C SER A 203 -23.81 -15.36 -4.97
N HIS A 204 -24.97 -14.91 -4.46
CA HIS A 204 -25.60 -15.19 -3.16
C HIS A 204 -25.11 -14.45 -1.90
N VAL A 205 -25.69 -13.26 -1.69
CA VAL A 205 -26.56 -12.90 -0.54
C VAL A 205 -26.37 -13.78 0.71
N PHE A 206 -25.36 -13.50 1.56
CA PHE A 206 -25.45 -13.57 3.05
C PHE A 206 -24.11 -13.36 3.82
N PHE A 207 -22.94 -13.22 3.18
CA PHE A 207 -21.64 -13.34 3.89
C PHE A 207 -20.72 -12.10 3.91
N GLU A 208 -21.17 -10.95 3.39
CA GLU A 208 -20.34 -9.73 3.24
C GLU A 208 -19.84 -9.18 4.58
N THR A 209 -20.76 -8.96 5.54
CA THR A 209 -20.41 -8.30 6.81
C THR A 209 -19.57 -9.18 7.73
N ARG A 210 -19.73 -10.51 7.66
CA ARG A 210 -18.97 -11.45 8.49
C ARG A 210 -17.53 -11.57 7.99
N TRP A 211 -17.33 -11.62 6.67
CA TRP A 211 -15.99 -11.79 6.11
C TRP A 211 -15.15 -10.52 6.24
N VAL A 212 -15.70 -9.34 5.95
CA VAL A 212 -15.01 -8.05 6.14
C VAL A 212 -14.56 -7.85 7.59
N LYS A 213 -15.36 -8.27 8.58
CA LYS A 213 -15.03 -8.09 10.00
C LYS A 213 -14.00 -9.06 10.56
N THR A 214 -13.65 -10.13 9.83
CA THR A 214 -12.76 -11.19 10.35
C THR A 214 -11.30 -10.80 10.31
N GLU A 215 -10.85 -10.07 9.29
CA GLU A 215 -9.42 -9.82 9.05
C GLU A 215 -9.22 -8.45 8.39
N LYS A 216 -8.00 -7.89 8.52
CA LYS A 216 -7.61 -6.62 7.89
C LYS A 216 -7.45 -6.81 6.37
N ASN A 217 -7.60 -5.73 5.61
CA ASN A 217 -7.34 -5.66 4.16
C ASN A 217 -8.22 -6.60 3.32
N LYS A 218 -9.54 -6.53 3.52
CA LYS A 218 -10.53 -7.26 2.74
C LYS A 218 -11.41 -6.30 1.95
N THR A 219 -11.49 -6.51 0.64
CA THR A 219 -12.39 -5.77 -0.25
C THR A 219 -13.15 -6.74 -1.14
N PHE A 220 -14.32 -6.33 -1.62
CA PHE A 220 -15.17 -7.18 -2.46
C PHE A 220 -15.57 -6.48 -3.75
N LEU A 221 -15.63 -7.29 -4.80
CA LEU A 221 -16.03 -6.84 -6.13
C LEU A 221 -17.54 -7.00 -6.31
N TYR A 222 -18.19 -5.97 -6.82
CA TYR A 222 -19.57 -6.07 -7.30
C TYR A 222 -19.56 -6.09 -8.83
N SER A 223 -20.02 -7.20 -9.40
CA SER A 223 -20.16 -7.41 -10.86
C SER A 223 -21.49 -6.87 -11.38
#